data_AF-R7RU45-F1
#
_entry.id   AF-R7RU45-F1
#
_cell.length_a   1.000
_cell.length_b   1.000
_cell.length_c   1.000
_cell.angle_alpha   90.00
_cell.angle_beta   90.00
_cell.angle_gamma   90.00
#
_symmetry.space_group_name_H-M   'P 1'
#
loop_
_entity.id
_entity.type
_entity.pdbx_description
1 polymer ?
#
loop_
_entity_poly.entity_id
_entity_poly.type
_entity_poly.pdbx_seq_one_letter_code
_entity_poly.pdbx_strand_id
1 'polypeptide(L)'
;MSHFTVEQRYKLEVLLQQNVSKTQISIELNKHISSIYREINRNSDARNAVYKGSLAIKKCNKRHKEKIKNQCFTSEIKTYVENSLIEDLSPEQIVGRALKDRVDCVCIESIYKYVWRDKKQSGTLYTHLRNQGKTYRKPGASKDKRGLIVGRIGIENRPKEVEEKQRFGDLEIDLVIGKDHKGALLTINDRATGMLQMKKIESKDSEIVKNATIELLENWKPFLQTITSDNGKEFAKHEAIAKSLEIDYYFVNPYCSWERGANENLNGLVRQYFPKGSDFSLITQEQVTIVVEKLNNRPRKRHQFNSPNEVYLQILNNNQEFAFIN
;
A
#
# COMPACT_ATOMS: atom_id res chain seq x y z
N MET A 1 -22.34 18.16 25.73
CA MET A 1 -22.48 19.51 26.33
C MET A 1 -21.87 20.52 25.37
N SER A 2 -22.64 21.46 24.82
CA SER A 2 -22.17 22.42 23.80
C SER A 2 -21.29 23.51 24.43
N HIS A 3 -20.05 23.66 23.95
CA HIS A 3 -19.12 24.71 24.42
C HIS A 3 -19.66 26.13 24.15
N PHE A 4 -19.25 27.10 24.97
CA PHE A 4 -19.53 28.52 24.71
C PHE A 4 -18.66 29.02 23.55
N THR A 5 -19.27 29.64 22.55
CA THR A 5 -18.54 30.27 21.45
C THR A 5 -17.88 31.58 21.91
N VAL A 6 -17.04 32.16 21.05
CA VAL A 6 -16.40 33.46 21.32
C VAL A 6 -17.46 34.55 21.49
N GLU A 7 -18.45 34.60 20.61
CA GLU A 7 -19.54 35.57 20.61
C GLU A 7 -20.41 35.42 21.86
N GLN A 8 -20.74 34.18 22.24
CA GLN A 8 -21.53 33.90 23.44
C GLN A 8 -20.82 34.36 24.73
N ARG A 9 -19.48 34.32 24.78
CA ARG A 9 -18.71 34.80 25.94
C ARG A 9 -18.70 36.32 26.06
N TYR A 10 -18.57 37.03 24.95
CA TYR A 10 -18.70 38.50 24.98
C TYR A 10 -20.13 38.92 25.30
N LYS A 11 -21.13 38.24 24.73
CA LYS A 11 -22.53 38.50 25.06
C LYS A 11 -22.84 38.23 26.54
N LEU A 12 -22.29 37.16 27.11
CA LEU A 12 -22.40 36.87 28.55
C LEU A 12 -21.78 37.98 29.42
N GLU A 13 -20.63 38.53 29.02
CA GLU A 13 -20.02 39.66 29.72
C GLU A 13 -20.95 40.89 29.74
N VAL A 14 -21.51 41.26 28.59
CA VAL A 14 -22.43 42.42 28.49
C VAL A 14 -23.68 42.21 29.33
N LEU A 15 -24.32 41.03 29.26
CA LEU A 15 -25.54 40.75 30.01
C LEU A 15 -25.30 40.73 31.53
N LEU A 16 -24.12 40.28 31.98
CA LEU A 16 -23.75 40.34 33.40
C LEU A 16 -23.53 41.79 33.87
N GLN A 17 -22.94 42.66 33.04
CA GLN A 17 -22.79 44.08 33.35
C GLN A 17 -24.14 44.81 33.44
N GLN A 18 -25.12 44.36 32.67
CA GLN A 18 -26.51 44.84 32.71
C GLN A 18 -27.33 44.23 33.87
N ASN A 19 -26.71 43.44 34.76
CA ASN A 19 -27.37 42.76 35.88
C ASN A 19 -28.54 41.84 35.47
N VAL A 20 -28.52 41.30 34.25
CA VAL A 20 -29.54 40.35 33.78
C VAL A 20 -29.43 39.05 34.59
N SER A 21 -30.59 38.49 34.96
CA SER A 21 -30.63 37.27 35.78
C SER A 21 -30.05 36.07 35.01
N LYS A 22 -29.38 35.15 35.72
CA LYS A 22 -28.73 33.98 35.09
C LYS A 22 -29.73 33.05 34.40
N THR A 23 -30.97 33.02 34.88
CA THR A 23 -32.11 32.33 34.25
C THR A 23 -32.45 32.95 32.90
N GLN A 24 -32.52 34.29 32.83
CA GLN A 24 -32.79 34.99 31.58
C GLN A 24 -31.62 34.85 30.58
N ILE A 25 -30.38 34.96 31.06
CA ILE A 25 -29.17 34.71 30.24
C ILE A 25 -29.18 33.28 29.68
N SER A 26 -29.60 32.30 30.48
CA SER A 26 -29.72 30.90 30.06
C SER A 26 -30.67 30.74 28.87
N ILE A 27 -31.84 31.41 28.92
CA ILE A 27 -32.81 31.44 27.83
C ILE A 27 -32.21 32.15 26.61
N GLU A 28 -31.62 33.33 26.79
CA GLU A 28 -31.12 34.17 25.71
C GLU A 28 -29.91 33.58 24.96
N LEU A 29 -29.01 32.90 25.68
CA LEU A 29 -27.86 32.22 25.08
C LEU A 29 -28.20 30.80 24.63
N ASN A 30 -29.43 30.32 24.89
CA ASN A 30 -29.86 28.95 24.68
C ASN A 30 -28.85 27.93 25.30
N LYS A 31 -28.53 28.15 26.58
CA LYS A 31 -27.62 27.30 27.36
C LYS A 31 -28.28 26.94 28.67
N HIS A 32 -28.07 25.71 29.13
CA HIS A 32 -28.55 25.27 30.44
C HIS A 32 -28.01 26.18 31.56
N ILE A 33 -28.84 26.48 32.55
CA ILE A 33 -28.48 27.39 33.66
C ILE A 33 -27.19 26.94 34.38
N SER A 34 -27.02 25.64 34.63
CA SER A 34 -25.79 25.11 35.24
C SER A 34 -24.55 25.32 34.36
N SER A 35 -24.70 25.38 33.03
CA SER A 35 -23.58 25.70 32.12
C SER A 35 -23.16 27.16 32.22
N ILE A 36 -24.10 28.08 32.42
CA ILE A 36 -23.82 29.50 32.71
C ILE A 36 -23.02 29.63 34.01
N TYR A 37 -23.49 29.02 35.10
CA TYR A 37 -22.76 29.02 36.37
C TYR A 37 -21.35 28.41 36.23
N ARG A 38 -21.22 27.26 35.57
CA ARG A 38 -19.90 26.61 35.35
C ARG A 38 -18.97 27.49 34.51
N GLU A 39 -19.48 28.16 33.49
CA GLU A 39 -18.68 29.06 32.64
C GLU A 39 -18.19 30.27 33.45
N ILE A 40 -19.05 30.91 34.24
CA ILE A 40 -18.68 32.05 35.09
C ILE A 40 -17.65 31.63 36.14
N ASN A 41 -17.92 30.57 36.89
CA ASN A 41 -17.07 30.14 38.00
C ASN A 41 -15.67 29.72 37.51
N ARG A 42 -15.58 29.07 36.34
CA ARG A 42 -14.28 28.60 35.80
C ARG A 42 -13.44 29.70 35.16
N ASN A 43 -14.03 30.84 34.80
CA ASN A 43 -13.40 31.81 33.91
C ASN A 43 -13.31 33.23 34.43
N SER A 44 -14.04 33.58 35.48
CA SER A 44 -13.94 34.91 36.12
C SER A 44 -12.52 35.17 36.66
N ASP A 45 -12.10 36.44 36.75
CA ASP A 45 -10.80 36.81 37.34
C ASP A 45 -10.80 36.40 38.82
N ALA A 46 -9.72 35.76 39.25
CA ALA A 46 -9.61 35.25 40.62
C ALA A 46 -9.46 36.37 41.65
N ARG A 47 -9.00 37.55 41.23
CA ARG A 47 -8.72 38.69 42.13
C ARG A 47 -9.97 39.46 42.53
N ASN A 48 -10.94 39.57 41.63
CA ASN A 48 -12.13 40.41 41.83
C ASN A 48 -13.45 39.74 41.42
N ALA A 49 -13.42 38.44 41.06
CA ALA A 49 -14.57 37.66 40.62
C ALA A 49 -15.33 38.21 39.39
N VAL A 50 -14.73 39.15 38.63
CA VAL A 50 -15.37 39.73 37.44
C VAL A 50 -15.21 38.80 36.24
N TYR A 51 -16.33 38.54 35.55
CA TYR A 51 -16.32 37.81 34.29
C TYR A 51 -15.99 38.74 33.12
N LYS A 52 -14.95 38.40 32.34
CA LYS A 52 -14.61 39.07 31.08
C LYS A 52 -14.51 38.03 29.97
N GLY A 53 -15.20 38.24 28.84
CA GLY A 53 -15.24 37.31 27.72
C GLY A 53 -13.85 37.04 27.16
N SER A 54 -13.03 38.08 27.00
CA SER A 54 -11.64 37.96 26.54
C SER A 54 -10.76 37.10 27.47
N LEU A 55 -10.93 37.24 28.79
CA LEU A 55 -10.23 36.42 29.79
C LEU A 55 -10.73 34.97 29.77
N ALA A 56 -12.03 34.76 29.63
CA ALA A 56 -12.64 33.44 29.54
C ALA A 56 -12.13 32.66 28.31
N ILE A 57 -11.98 33.33 27.17
CA ILE A 57 -11.37 32.75 25.96
C ILE A 57 -9.92 32.33 26.24
N LYS A 58 -9.10 33.24 26.80
CA LYS A 58 -7.70 32.93 27.15
C LYS A 58 -7.58 31.74 28.10
N LYS A 59 -8.36 31.72 29.19
CA LYS A 59 -8.38 30.61 30.16
C LYS A 59 -8.85 29.30 29.54
N CYS A 60 -9.87 29.35 28.68
CA CYS A 60 -10.35 28.17 27.96
C CYS A 60 -9.27 27.61 27.02
N ASN A 61 -8.66 28.46 26.19
CA ASN A 61 -7.60 28.06 25.27
C ASN A 61 -6.40 27.48 26.01
N LYS A 62 -6.00 28.10 27.14
CA LYS A 62 -4.94 27.58 28.01
C LYS A 62 -5.27 26.17 28.50
N ARG A 63 -6.47 25.93 29.05
CA ARG A 63 -6.90 24.58 29.46
C ARG A 63 -6.94 23.59 28.30
N HIS A 64 -7.37 24.00 27.11
CA HIS A 64 -7.35 23.12 25.93
C HIS A 64 -5.94 22.78 25.43
N LYS A 65 -4.98 23.68 25.66
CA LYS A 65 -3.56 23.48 25.37
C LYS A 65 -2.89 22.56 26.40
N GLU A 66 -3.18 22.77 27.68
CA GLU A 66 -2.54 22.09 28.82
C GLU A 66 -3.21 20.78 29.22
N LYS A 67 -4.46 20.54 28.81
CA LYS A 67 -5.15 19.28 29.15
C LYS A 67 -4.31 18.09 28.70
N ILE A 68 -4.17 17.11 29.58
CA ILE A 68 -3.59 15.82 29.24
C ILE A 68 -4.43 15.23 28.10
N LYS A 69 -3.78 14.94 26.98
CA LYS A 69 -4.39 14.27 25.84
C LYS A 69 -3.93 12.83 25.87
N ASN A 70 -4.86 11.89 25.74
CA ASN A 70 -4.49 10.49 25.52
C ASN A 70 -3.64 10.42 24.25
N GLN A 71 -2.38 10.01 24.40
CA GLN A 71 -1.47 9.82 23.28
C GLN A 71 -1.45 8.34 22.92
N CYS A 72 -2.37 7.93 22.05
CA CYS A 72 -2.36 6.57 21.50
C CYS A 72 -1.17 6.31 20.57
N PHE A 73 -0.49 7.38 20.10
CA PHE A 73 0.69 7.28 19.25
C PHE A 73 1.96 7.50 20.11
N THR A 74 2.30 6.48 20.88
CA THR A 74 3.49 6.45 21.76
C THR A 74 4.78 6.55 20.95
N SER A 75 5.91 6.79 21.61
CA SER A 75 7.23 6.79 20.96
C SER A 75 7.55 5.45 20.29
N GLU A 76 7.24 4.34 20.97
CA GLU A 76 7.45 2.99 20.46
C GLU A 76 6.63 2.73 19.18
N ILE A 77 5.34 3.06 19.18
CA ILE A 77 4.49 2.90 17.99
C ILE A 77 5.00 3.81 16.86
N LYS A 78 5.52 5.02 17.15
CA LYS A 78 6.13 5.89 16.13
C LYS A 78 7.34 5.23 15.49
N THR A 79 8.26 4.73 16.30
CA THR A 79 9.46 4.03 15.79
C THR A 79 9.07 2.83 14.94
N TYR A 80 8.10 2.01 15.38
CA TYR A 80 7.59 0.89 14.59
C TYR A 80 7.01 1.37 13.24
N VAL A 81 6.17 2.41 13.25
CA VAL A 81 5.56 2.97 12.04
C VAL A 81 6.61 3.57 11.10
N GLU A 82 7.59 4.31 11.62
CA GLU A 82 8.66 4.92 10.84
C GLU A 82 9.55 3.87 10.19
N ASN A 83 10.02 2.88 10.94
CA ASN A 83 10.81 1.78 10.39
C ASN A 83 10.02 1.03 9.31
N SER A 84 8.73 0.79 9.54
CA SER A 84 7.87 0.14 8.55
C SER A 84 7.64 0.98 7.30
N LEU A 85 7.51 2.30 7.44
CA LEU A 85 7.42 3.23 6.31
C LEU A 85 8.73 3.26 5.53
N ILE A 86 9.89 3.22 6.18
CA ILE A 86 11.20 3.18 5.50
C ILE A 86 11.36 1.88 4.68
N GLU A 87 10.73 0.79 5.13
CA GLU A 87 10.56 -0.45 4.33
C GLU A 87 9.43 -0.36 3.29
N ASP A 88 8.96 0.86 3.01
CA ASP A 88 7.99 1.21 1.99
C ASP A 88 6.64 0.49 2.18
N LEU A 89 6.31 0.10 3.41
CA LEU A 89 4.99 -0.44 3.75
C LEU A 89 3.95 0.68 3.76
N SER A 90 2.81 0.43 3.12
CA SER A 90 1.68 1.35 3.21
C SER A 90 1.08 1.36 4.62
N PRO A 91 0.45 2.46 5.08
CA PRO A 91 -0.23 2.52 6.37
C PRO A 91 -1.22 1.37 6.62
N GLU A 92 -1.91 0.88 5.58
CA GLU A 92 -2.79 -0.30 5.70
C GLU A 92 -2.01 -1.60 5.98
N GLN A 93 -0.86 -1.79 5.33
CA GLN A 93 0.01 -2.95 5.58
C GLN A 93 0.63 -2.90 6.97
N ILE A 94 1.01 -1.72 7.46
CA ILE A 94 1.57 -1.53 8.80
C ILE A 94 0.55 -1.96 9.86
N VAL A 95 -0.68 -1.43 9.77
CA VAL A 95 -1.74 -1.77 10.73
C VAL A 95 -2.15 -3.24 10.63
N GLY A 96 -2.29 -3.76 9.41
CA GLY A 96 -2.65 -5.15 9.19
C GLY A 96 -1.58 -6.12 9.70
N ARG A 97 -0.30 -5.79 9.52
CA ARG A 97 0.82 -6.59 10.03
C ARG A 97 0.91 -6.53 11.55
N ALA A 98 0.79 -5.33 12.13
CA ALA A 98 0.80 -5.16 13.57
C ALA A 98 -0.32 -5.97 14.27
N LEU A 99 -1.54 -5.95 13.70
CA LEU A 99 -2.65 -6.75 14.21
C LEU A 99 -2.34 -8.25 14.19
N LYS A 100 -1.73 -8.74 13.11
CA LYS A 100 -1.34 -10.14 12.94
C LYS A 100 -0.26 -10.55 13.95
N ASP A 101 0.75 -9.71 14.11
CA ASP A 101 1.90 -9.95 15.00
C ASP A 101 1.59 -9.61 16.46
N ARG A 102 0.35 -9.17 16.76
CA ARG A 102 -0.11 -8.73 18.09
C ARG A 102 0.75 -7.60 18.67
N VAL A 103 1.20 -6.70 17.80
CA VAL A 103 1.91 -5.47 18.14
C VAL A 103 0.91 -4.33 18.20
N ASP A 104 0.98 -3.51 19.26
CA ASP A 104 0.13 -2.34 19.39
C ASP A 104 0.40 -1.34 18.26
N CYS A 105 -0.67 -0.82 17.65
CA CYS A 105 -0.56 0.15 16.57
C CYS A 105 -1.74 1.13 16.57
N VAL A 106 -1.52 2.30 15.99
CA VAL A 106 -2.57 3.28 15.75
C VAL A 106 -3.36 2.95 14.48
N CYS A 107 -4.55 3.52 14.32
CA CYS A 107 -5.32 3.33 13.08
C CYS A 107 -4.63 3.95 11.85
N ILE A 108 -5.00 3.46 10.66
CA ILE A 108 -4.46 3.88 9.35
C ILE A 108 -4.46 5.42 9.20
N GLU A 109 -5.58 6.06 9.55
CA GLU A 109 -5.73 7.52 9.46
C GLU A 109 -4.75 8.29 10.37
N SER A 110 -4.39 7.74 11.53
CA SER A 110 -3.40 8.36 12.42
C SER A 110 -2.01 8.35 11.80
N ILE A 111 -1.64 7.27 11.11
CA ILE A 111 -0.38 7.17 10.37
C ILE A 111 -0.37 8.20 9.23
N TYR A 112 -1.44 8.31 8.45
CA TYR A 112 -1.51 9.33 7.39
C TYR A 112 -1.37 10.75 7.94
N LYS A 113 -2.10 11.10 9.01
CA LYS A 113 -1.97 12.41 9.67
C LYS A 113 -0.55 12.67 10.16
N TYR A 114 0.14 11.64 10.63
CA TYR A 114 1.54 11.72 11.05
C TYR A 114 2.47 12.03 9.88
N VAL A 115 2.38 11.27 8.80
CA VAL A 115 3.16 11.48 7.57
C VAL A 115 2.92 12.88 6.98
N TRP A 116 1.67 13.36 6.97
CA TRP A 116 1.37 14.70 6.46
C TRP A 116 1.87 15.82 7.38
N ARG A 117 1.90 15.59 8.69
CA ARG A 117 2.50 16.52 9.65
C ARG A 117 4.01 16.57 9.48
N ASP A 118 4.65 15.42 9.33
CA ASP A 118 6.08 15.29 9.03
C ASP A 118 6.44 16.05 7.74
N LYS A 119 5.69 15.83 6.65
CA LYS A 119 5.86 16.58 5.39
C LYS A 119 5.74 18.10 5.57
N LYS A 120 4.79 18.58 6.37
CA LYS A 120 4.64 20.02 6.67
C LYS A 120 5.82 20.58 7.47
N GLN A 121 6.59 19.72 8.12
CA GLN A 121 7.79 20.03 8.88
C GLN A 121 9.06 19.70 8.07
N SER A 122 8.95 19.61 6.75
CA SER A 122 10.04 19.28 5.82
C SER A 122 10.65 17.88 5.99
N GLY A 123 9.95 16.97 6.67
CA GLY A 123 10.31 15.56 6.73
C GLY A 123 10.03 14.81 5.42
N THR A 124 10.55 13.59 5.33
CA THR A 124 10.58 12.79 4.10
C THR A 124 9.68 11.56 4.14
N LEU A 125 8.93 11.29 5.22
CA LEU A 125 8.15 10.04 5.34
C LEU A 125 7.15 9.82 4.19
N TYR A 126 6.68 10.91 3.57
CA TYR A 126 5.74 10.84 2.46
C TYR A 126 6.36 10.27 1.17
N THR A 127 7.69 10.27 1.01
CA THR A 127 8.36 9.75 -0.19
C THR A 127 8.28 8.23 -0.28
N HIS A 128 8.14 7.56 0.88
CA HIS A 128 7.94 6.12 1.00
C HIS A 128 6.52 5.65 0.66
N LEU A 129 5.56 6.58 0.53
CA LEU A 129 4.20 6.24 0.12
C LEU A 129 4.14 5.98 -1.40
N ARG A 130 3.52 4.86 -1.76
CA ARG A 130 3.41 4.40 -3.17
C ARG A 130 2.74 5.39 -4.12
N ASN A 131 1.69 6.09 -3.67
CA ASN A 131 0.84 6.89 -4.56
C ASN A 131 1.21 8.38 -4.49
N GLN A 132 1.98 8.85 -5.47
CA GLN A 132 2.30 10.27 -5.66
C GLN A 132 1.29 11.00 -6.56
N GLY A 133 -0.01 10.70 -6.42
CA GLY A 133 -1.08 11.46 -7.09
C GLY A 133 -1.15 11.31 -8.62
N LYS A 134 -0.98 10.10 -9.16
CA LYS A 134 -1.13 9.89 -10.62
C LYS A 134 -2.59 10.06 -11.06
N THR A 135 -2.79 10.88 -12.08
CA THR A 135 -4.01 10.92 -12.88
C THR A 135 -4.02 9.75 -13.87
N TYR A 136 -5.14 9.01 -13.92
CA TYR A 136 -5.35 7.98 -14.93
C TYR A 136 -5.48 8.62 -16.32
N ARG A 137 -4.65 8.18 -17.26
CA ARG A 137 -4.83 8.51 -18.69
C ARG A 137 -5.84 7.52 -19.26
N LYS A 138 -6.83 8.00 -20.02
CA LYS A 138 -7.79 7.12 -20.72
C LYS A 138 -7.03 6.24 -21.73
N PRO A 139 -7.39 4.95 -21.90
CA PRO A 139 -6.77 4.10 -22.91
C PRO A 139 -6.98 4.70 -24.30
N GLY A 140 -5.92 4.82 -25.08
CA GLY A 140 -6.02 5.16 -26.50
C GLY A 140 -6.39 3.92 -27.31
N ALA A 141 -7.29 4.08 -28.29
CA ALA A 141 -7.70 3.02 -29.22
C ALA A 141 -6.64 2.80 -30.30
N SER A 142 -5.50 2.22 -29.91
CA SER A 142 -4.48 1.76 -30.87
C SER A 142 -4.70 0.28 -31.12
N LYS A 143 -5.08 -0.09 -32.35
CA LYS A 143 -5.10 -1.49 -32.78
C LYS A 143 -3.69 -1.90 -33.16
N ASP A 144 -3.10 -2.77 -32.36
CA ASP A 144 -1.78 -3.31 -32.67
C ASP A 144 -1.91 -4.34 -33.80
N LYS A 145 -1.08 -4.19 -34.84
CA LYS A 145 -1.06 -5.02 -36.06
C LYS A 145 0.08 -6.05 -36.03
N ARG A 146 0.57 -6.44 -34.84
CA ARG A 146 1.65 -7.43 -34.72
C ARG A 146 1.12 -8.82 -35.12
N GLY A 147 1.89 -9.53 -35.94
CA GLY A 147 1.60 -10.91 -36.35
C GLY A 147 1.55 -11.90 -35.18
N LEU A 148 0.86 -13.01 -35.38
CA LEU A 148 0.63 -14.07 -34.39
C LEU A 148 1.92 -14.86 -34.10
N ILE A 149 2.13 -15.24 -32.83
CA ILE A 149 3.21 -16.14 -32.41
C ILE A 149 2.91 -17.54 -32.95
N VAL A 150 3.87 -18.15 -33.63
CA VAL A 150 3.77 -19.53 -34.15
C VAL A 150 3.80 -20.52 -32.97
N GLY A 151 2.96 -21.56 -33.01
CA GLY A 151 2.91 -22.59 -31.96
C GLY A 151 2.17 -22.20 -30.69
N ARG A 152 1.56 -21.00 -30.64
CA ARG A 152 0.90 -20.52 -29.42
C ARG A 152 -0.24 -21.43 -28.96
N ILE A 153 -0.30 -21.68 -27.66
CA ILE A 153 -1.45 -22.32 -27.00
C ILE A 153 -2.23 -21.22 -26.28
N GLY A 154 -3.49 -21.04 -26.64
CA GLY A 154 -4.35 -20.01 -26.03
C GLY A 154 -4.80 -20.38 -24.61
N ILE A 155 -5.12 -19.35 -23.83
CA ILE A 155 -5.55 -19.44 -22.42
C ILE A 155 -6.81 -20.30 -22.23
N GLU A 156 -7.63 -20.47 -23.27
CA GLU A 156 -8.79 -21.37 -23.27
C GLU A 156 -8.42 -22.85 -23.04
N ASN A 157 -7.18 -23.23 -23.30
CA ASN A 157 -6.66 -24.59 -23.08
C ASN A 157 -5.99 -24.74 -21.72
N ARG A 158 -5.93 -23.67 -20.91
CA ARG A 158 -5.29 -23.71 -19.58
C ARG A 158 -6.16 -24.48 -18.59
N PRO A 159 -5.59 -25.37 -17.76
CA PRO A 159 -6.33 -26.06 -16.71
C PRO A 159 -7.07 -25.09 -15.79
N LYS A 160 -8.33 -25.42 -15.45
CA LYS A 160 -9.19 -24.54 -14.62
C LYS A 160 -8.65 -24.32 -13.21
N GLU A 161 -7.94 -25.30 -12.67
CA GLU A 161 -7.24 -25.23 -11.37
C GLU A 161 -6.30 -24.01 -11.25
N VAL A 162 -5.73 -23.53 -12.36
CA VAL A 162 -4.85 -22.34 -12.39
C VAL A 162 -5.59 -21.04 -12.00
N GLU A 163 -6.91 -21.00 -12.17
CA GLU A 163 -7.73 -19.86 -11.73
C GLU A 163 -8.01 -19.85 -10.23
N GLU A 164 -7.88 -21.00 -9.56
CA GLU A 164 -8.13 -21.13 -8.12
C GLU A 164 -7.01 -20.49 -7.29
N LYS A 165 -5.80 -20.38 -7.86
CA LYS A 165 -4.62 -19.74 -7.25
C LYS A 165 -4.25 -20.35 -5.89
N GLN A 166 -4.31 -21.68 -5.80
CA GLN A 166 -4.08 -22.42 -4.55
C GLN A 166 -2.71 -23.11 -4.49
N ARG A 167 -2.13 -23.49 -5.62
CA ARG A 167 -0.83 -24.15 -5.69
C ARG A 167 0.28 -23.21 -6.15
N PHE A 168 1.50 -23.50 -5.71
CA PHE A 168 2.70 -22.86 -6.22
C PHE A 168 3.08 -23.43 -7.59
N GLY A 169 3.69 -22.60 -8.44
CA GLY A 169 4.24 -23.03 -9.74
C GLY A 169 3.39 -22.61 -10.95
N ASP A 170 2.27 -21.93 -10.74
CA ASP A 170 1.48 -21.32 -11.81
C ASP A 170 1.89 -19.85 -11.97
N LEU A 171 2.70 -19.59 -12.98
CA LEU A 171 3.42 -18.33 -13.13
C LEU A 171 2.80 -17.43 -14.21
N GLU A 172 2.88 -16.12 -14.00
CA GLU A 172 2.70 -15.12 -15.05
C GLU A 172 4.02 -14.40 -15.34
N ILE A 173 4.37 -14.24 -16.61
CA ILE A 173 5.61 -13.58 -17.04
C ILE A 173 5.33 -12.26 -17.77
N ASP A 174 6.16 -11.25 -17.56
CA ASP A 174 6.08 -9.94 -18.21
C ASP A 174 7.45 -9.29 -18.39
N LEU A 175 7.50 -8.27 -19.26
CA LEU A 175 8.62 -7.36 -19.39
C LEU A 175 8.24 -5.95 -18.97
N VAL A 176 8.94 -5.45 -17.96
CA VAL A 176 8.91 -4.03 -17.60
C VAL A 176 9.98 -3.32 -18.42
N ILE A 177 9.56 -2.51 -19.39
CA ILE A 177 10.48 -1.82 -20.30
C ILE A 177 11.03 -0.51 -19.69
N GLY A 178 12.33 -0.28 -19.89
CA GLY A 178 13.05 0.95 -19.52
C GLY A 178 12.78 2.13 -20.45
N LYS A 179 13.40 3.27 -20.16
CA LYS A 179 13.33 4.48 -20.99
C LYS A 179 13.81 4.20 -22.42
N ASP A 180 13.13 4.78 -23.41
CA ASP A 180 13.51 4.69 -24.83
C ASP A 180 13.65 3.24 -25.35
N HIS A 181 12.96 2.28 -24.70
CA HIS A 181 13.07 0.85 -24.96
C HIS A 181 14.47 0.25 -24.74
N LYS A 182 15.32 0.92 -23.97
CA LYS A 182 16.66 0.44 -23.59
C LYS A 182 16.61 -0.31 -22.27
N GLY A 183 16.97 -1.59 -22.31
CA GLY A 183 16.89 -2.50 -21.18
C GLY A 183 15.45 -2.88 -20.80
N ALA A 184 15.33 -4.01 -20.12
CA ALA A 184 14.07 -4.47 -19.55
C ALA A 184 14.33 -5.18 -18.21
N LEU A 185 13.29 -5.23 -17.38
CA LEU A 185 13.23 -6.16 -16.26
C LEU A 185 12.27 -7.27 -16.65
N LEU A 186 12.77 -8.51 -16.67
CA LEU A 186 11.94 -9.70 -16.74
C LEU A 186 11.33 -9.91 -15.36
N THR A 187 10.01 -9.94 -15.28
CA THR A 187 9.27 -10.18 -14.03
C THR A 187 8.44 -11.44 -14.18
N ILE A 188 8.59 -12.37 -13.24
CA ILE A 188 7.84 -13.62 -13.16
C ILE A 188 7.14 -13.65 -11.81
N ASN A 189 5.83 -13.87 -11.82
CA ASN A 189 4.97 -13.82 -10.65
C ASN A 189 4.29 -15.16 -10.43
N ASP A 190 4.42 -15.74 -9.23
CA ASP A 190 3.59 -16.88 -8.87
C ASP A 190 2.16 -16.42 -8.49
N ARG A 191 1.14 -16.99 -9.14
CA ARG A 191 -0.24 -16.51 -9.01
C ARG A 191 -0.82 -16.76 -7.61
N ALA A 192 -0.47 -17.86 -6.96
CA ALA A 192 -0.95 -18.21 -5.62
C ALA A 192 -0.30 -17.33 -4.56
N THR A 193 1.02 -17.42 -4.42
CA THR A 193 1.80 -16.75 -3.37
C THR A 193 2.02 -15.27 -3.66
N GLY A 194 2.15 -14.88 -4.93
CA GLY A 194 2.59 -13.55 -5.34
C GLY A 194 4.09 -13.34 -5.22
N MET A 195 4.86 -14.43 -5.17
CA MET A 195 6.32 -14.35 -5.20
C MET A 195 6.77 -13.79 -6.54
N LEU A 196 7.70 -12.85 -6.48
CA LEU A 196 8.36 -12.25 -7.62
C LEU A 196 9.74 -12.89 -7.81
N GLN A 197 10.02 -13.32 -9.03
CA GLN A 197 11.36 -13.46 -9.57
C GLN A 197 11.60 -12.33 -10.57
N MET A 198 12.77 -11.69 -10.51
CA MET A 198 13.08 -10.57 -11.38
C MET A 198 14.54 -10.56 -11.81
N LYS A 199 14.78 -10.30 -13.10
CA LYS A 199 16.13 -10.16 -13.66
C LYS A 199 16.21 -8.98 -14.61
N LYS A 200 17.29 -8.22 -14.53
CA LYS A 200 17.61 -7.21 -15.55
C LYS A 200 18.13 -7.92 -16.79
N ILE A 201 17.59 -7.55 -17.95
CA ILE A 201 18.03 -8.03 -19.26
C ILE A 201 18.38 -6.85 -20.16
N GLU A 202 19.36 -7.05 -21.03
CA GLU A 202 19.90 -6.00 -21.89
C GLU A 202 18.92 -5.58 -22.99
N SER A 203 18.13 -6.53 -23.50
CA SER A 203 17.11 -6.27 -24.49
C SER A 203 15.93 -7.23 -24.37
N LYS A 204 14.83 -6.91 -25.07
CA LYS A 204 13.63 -7.75 -25.18
C LYS A 204 13.73 -8.84 -26.25
N ASP A 205 14.94 -9.16 -26.71
CA ASP A 205 15.15 -10.23 -27.67
C ASP A 205 14.68 -11.57 -27.09
N SER A 206 13.95 -12.35 -27.90
CA SER A 206 13.32 -13.59 -27.43
C SER A 206 14.31 -14.65 -26.94
N GLU A 207 15.53 -14.66 -27.46
CA GLU A 207 16.58 -15.60 -27.04
C GLU A 207 17.14 -15.20 -25.66
N ILE A 208 17.33 -13.89 -25.44
CA ILE A 208 17.77 -13.35 -24.14
C ILE A 208 16.69 -13.60 -23.09
N VAL A 209 15.43 -13.33 -23.41
CA VAL A 209 14.29 -13.56 -22.51
C VAL A 209 14.16 -15.04 -22.15
N LYS A 210 14.30 -15.94 -23.14
CA LYS A 210 14.29 -17.39 -22.92
C LYS A 210 15.39 -17.82 -21.95
N ASN A 211 16.64 -17.46 -22.22
CA ASN A 211 17.78 -17.86 -21.38
C ASN A 211 17.63 -17.32 -19.94
N ALA A 212 17.24 -16.05 -19.79
CA ALA A 212 17.00 -15.45 -18.49
C ALA A 212 15.83 -16.10 -17.73
N THR A 213 14.78 -16.53 -18.43
CA THR A 213 13.63 -17.22 -17.83
C THR A 213 14.03 -18.59 -17.28
N ILE A 214 14.76 -19.38 -18.06
CA ILE A 214 15.24 -20.71 -17.65
C ILE A 214 16.16 -20.56 -16.43
N GLU A 215 17.13 -19.66 -16.49
CA GLU A 215 18.08 -19.43 -15.39
C GLU A 215 17.39 -19.01 -14.08
N LEU A 216 16.42 -18.09 -14.15
CA LEU A 216 15.67 -17.64 -12.97
C LEU A 216 14.86 -18.75 -12.31
N LEU A 217 14.35 -19.69 -13.12
CA LEU A 217 13.40 -20.70 -12.69
C LEU A 217 14.00 -22.08 -12.47
N GLU A 218 15.30 -22.26 -12.76
CA GLU A 218 15.99 -23.55 -12.66
C GLU A 218 15.81 -24.18 -11.27
N ASN A 219 16.02 -23.41 -10.21
CA ASN A 219 15.87 -23.88 -8.83
C ASN A 219 14.42 -24.19 -8.44
N TRP A 220 13.45 -23.73 -9.21
CA TRP A 220 12.02 -23.95 -8.97
C TRP A 220 11.46 -25.07 -9.83
N LYS A 221 12.22 -25.58 -10.81
CA LYS A 221 11.77 -26.55 -11.81
C LYS A 221 10.90 -27.68 -11.25
N PRO A 222 11.24 -28.37 -10.14
CA PRO A 222 10.42 -29.46 -9.60
C PRO A 222 9.01 -29.06 -9.14
N PHE A 223 8.77 -27.76 -8.93
CA PHE A 223 7.53 -27.22 -8.41
C PHE A 223 6.71 -26.47 -9.45
N LEU A 224 7.27 -26.20 -10.64
CA LEU A 224 6.59 -25.43 -11.68
C LEU A 224 5.49 -26.27 -12.33
N GLN A 225 4.44 -25.59 -12.78
CA GLN A 225 3.29 -26.21 -13.42
C GLN A 225 3.02 -25.54 -14.77
N THR A 226 2.80 -24.21 -14.75
CA THR A 226 2.44 -23.46 -15.95
C THR A 226 3.10 -22.10 -16.00
N ILE A 227 3.35 -21.57 -17.20
CA ILE A 227 3.64 -20.15 -17.43
C ILE A 227 2.57 -19.56 -18.34
N THR A 228 2.14 -18.34 -18.03
CA THR A 228 1.26 -17.54 -18.89
C THR A 228 1.87 -16.20 -19.25
N SER A 229 1.92 -15.86 -20.55
CA SER A 229 2.42 -14.57 -21.06
C SER A 229 1.38 -13.81 -21.89
N ASP A 230 1.71 -12.56 -22.25
CA ASP A 230 1.02 -11.86 -23.31
C ASP A 230 1.49 -12.33 -24.70
N ASN A 231 0.85 -11.81 -25.76
CA ASN A 231 1.23 -12.11 -27.14
C ASN A 231 2.46 -11.28 -27.61
N GLY A 232 3.34 -10.89 -26.68
CA GLY A 232 4.59 -10.19 -26.97
C GLY A 232 5.56 -11.07 -27.76
N LYS A 233 6.25 -10.48 -28.75
CA LYS A 233 7.23 -11.20 -29.58
C LYS A 233 8.47 -11.61 -28.78
N GLU A 234 8.74 -10.94 -27.67
CA GLU A 234 9.70 -11.35 -26.65
C GLU A 234 9.48 -12.80 -26.16
N PHE A 235 8.25 -13.31 -26.19
CA PHE A 235 7.91 -14.67 -25.76
C PHE A 235 7.81 -15.67 -26.93
N ALA A 236 8.33 -15.33 -28.11
CA ALA A 236 8.27 -16.20 -29.28
C ALA A 236 8.97 -17.56 -29.07
N LYS A 237 9.96 -17.64 -28.17
CA LYS A 237 10.70 -18.87 -27.82
C LYS A 237 10.05 -19.70 -26.70
N HIS A 238 8.77 -19.49 -26.41
CA HIS A 238 8.03 -20.18 -25.34
C HIS A 238 8.12 -21.72 -25.39
N GLU A 239 8.09 -22.36 -26.56
CA GLU A 239 8.21 -23.82 -26.67
C GLU A 239 9.54 -24.34 -26.09
N ALA A 240 10.63 -23.59 -26.28
CA ALA A 240 11.93 -23.94 -25.73
C ALA A 240 11.99 -23.74 -24.20
N ILE A 241 11.30 -22.72 -23.69
CA ILE A 241 11.12 -22.51 -22.23
C ILE A 241 10.33 -23.68 -21.64
N ALA A 242 9.17 -23.99 -22.23
CA ALA A 242 8.27 -25.06 -21.81
C ALA A 242 9.01 -26.41 -21.77
N LYS A 243 9.76 -26.73 -22.84
CA LYS A 243 10.56 -27.95 -22.91
C LYS A 243 11.68 -28.01 -21.87
N SER A 244 12.41 -26.91 -21.65
CA SER A 244 13.53 -26.89 -20.70
C SER A 244 13.09 -27.02 -19.25
N LEU A 245 11.97 -26.37 -18.91
CA LEU A 245 11.40 -26.34 -17.56
C LEU A 245 10.39 -27.47 -17.32
N GLU A 246 10.02 -28.25 -18.35
CA GLU A 246 9.05 -29.35 -18.27
C GLU A 246 7.66 -28.90 -17.78
N ILE A 247 7.16 -27.81 -18.37
CA ILE A 247 5.90 -27.15 -17.98
C ILE A 247 5.03 -26.85 -19.19
N ASP A 248 3.76 -26.56 -18.95
CA ASP A 248 2.87 -26.01 -19.97
C ASP A 248 3.00 -24.49 -20.10
N TYR A 249 2.79 -23.98 -21.31
CA TYR A 249 2.89 -22.55 -21.60
C TYR A 249 1.67 -22.04 -22.35
N TYR A 250 1.06 -20.96 -21.85
CA TYR A 250 -0.17 -20.39 -22.38
C TYR A 250 -0.06 -18.90 -22.72
N PHE A 251 -0.89 -18.44 -23.65
CA PHE A 251 -0.99 -17.04 -24.06
C PHE A 251 -2.39 -16.50 -23.80
N VAL A 252 -2.46 -15.32 -23.18
CA VAL A 252 -3.74 -14.61 -22.97
C VAL A 252 -4.37 -14.18 -24.27
N ASN A 253 -5.67 -13.90 -24.24
CA ASN A 253 -6.38 -13.36 -25.39
C ASN A 253 -5.91 -11.93 -25.71
N PRO A 254 -5.76 -11.57 -26.99
CA PRO A 254 -5.51 -10.19 -27.37
C PRO A 254 -6.54 -9.24 -26.75
N TYR A 255 -6.08 -8.09 -26.26
CA TYR A 255 -6.91 -7.04 -25.64
C TYR A 255 -7.64 -7.44 -24.34
N CYS A 256 -7.30 -8.58 -23.73
CA CYS A 256 -7.91 -9.06 -22.49
C CYS A 256 -6.97 -8.88 -21.29
N SER A 257 -6.61 -7.64 -20.96
CA SER A 257 -5.60 -7.36 -19.92
C SER A 257 -6.00 -7.83 -18.52
N TRP A 258 -7.30 -7.99 -18.26
CA TRP A 258 -7.83 -8.53 -17.00
C TRP A 258 -7.43 -9.99 -16.75
N GLU A 259 -7.09 -10.75 -17.79
CA GLU A 259 -6.63 -12.15 -17.67
C GLU A 259 -5.24 -12.25 -17.00
N ARG A 260 -4.56 -11.11 -16.79
CA ARG A 260 -3.23 -10.94 -16.13
C ARG A 260 -3.27 -10.02 -14.92
N GLY A 261 -4.38 -9.98 -14.20
CA GLY A 261 -4.54 -9.05 -13.06
C GLY A 261 -3.45 -9.17 -11.98
N ALA A 262 -2.77 -10.32 -11.87
CA ALA A 262 -1.67 -10.50 -10.92
C ALA A 262 -0.41 -9.75 -11.36
N ASN A 263 0.01 -9.88 -12.62
CA ASN A 263 1.13 -9.12 -13.18
C ASN A 263 0.90 -7.61 -13.22
N GLU A 264 -0.31 -7.13 -13.53
CA GLU A 264 -0.58 -5.69 -13.48
C GLU A 264 -0.35 -5.11 -12.07
N ASN A 265 -0.80 -5.83 -11.04
CA ASN A 265 -0.58 -5.43 -9.64
C ASN A 265 0.91 -5.45 -9.28
N LEU A 266 1.61 -6.53 -9.64
CA LEU A 266 3.03 -6.73 -9.35
C LEU A 266 3.91 -5.70 -10.04
N ASN A 267 3.69 -5.47 -11.33
CA ASN A 267 4.39 -4.44 -12.08
C ASN A 267 4.13 -3.06 -11.48
N GLY A 268 2.92 -2.81 -10.98
CA GLY A 268 2.61 -1.61 -10.24
C GLY A 268 3.42 -1.44 -8.94
N LEU A 269 3.94 -2.52 -8.35
CA LEU A 269 4.84 -2.50 -7.19
C LEU A 269 6.30 -2.34 -7.61
N VAL A 270 6.73 -3.07 -8.64
CA VAL A 270 8.06 -2.91 -9.25
C VAL A 270 8.30 -1.46 -9.68
N ARG A 271 7.27 -0.80 -10.25
CA ARG A 271 7.32 0.60 -10.67
C ARG A 271 7.42 1.61 -9.51
N GLN A 272 7.29 1.19 -8.25
CA GLN A 272 7.63 2.02 -7.09
C GLN A 272 9.15 2.24 -7.00
N TYR A 273 9.92 1.22 -7.36
CA TYR A 273 11.40 1.22 -7.30
C TYR A 273 12.04 1.59 -8.63
N PHE A 274 11.40 1.21 -9.74
CA PHE A 274 11.85 1.51 -11.09
C PHE A 274 10.76 2.28 -11.86
N PRO A 275 10.58 3.59 -11.58
CA PRO A 275 9.55 4.41 -12.21
C PRO A 275 9.52 4.35 -13.74
N LYS A 276 8.39 4.72 -14.34
CA LYS A 276 8.30 4.85 -15.80
C LYS A 276 9.26 5.95 -16.26
N GLY A 277 10.03 5.68 -17.31
CA GLY A 277 11.04 6.61 -17.82
C GLY A 277 12.39 6.51 -17.12
N SER A 278 12.58 5.59 -16.16
CA SER A 278 13.90 5.27 -15.62
C SER A 278 14.79 4.63 -16.70
N ASP A 279 16.05 5.07 -16.74
CA ASP A 279 17.08 4.45 -17.56
C ASP A 279 17.55 3.16 -16.89
N PHE A 280 17.27 2.03 -17.53
CA PHE A 280 17.59 0.73 -16.96
C PHE A 280 19.05 0.35 -17.14
N SER A 281 19.82 1.08 -17.97
CA SER A 281 21.27 0.87 -18.07
C SER A 281 21.97 1.09 -16.73
N LEU A 282 21.48 2.04 -15.93
CA LEU A 282 22.04 2.42 -14.61
C LEU A 282 21.64 1.49 -13.47
N ILE A 283 20.68 0.60 -13.68
CA ILE A 283 20.20 -0.32 -12.64
C ILE A 283 21.17 -1.48 -12.51
N THR A 284 21.61 -1.81 -11.30
CA THR A 284 22.46 -3.00 -11.07
C THR A 284 21.62 -4.23 -10.72
N GLN A 285 22.18 -5.43 -10.88
CA GLN A 285 21.47 -6.66 -10.52
C GLN A 285 21.29 -6.78 -9.00
N GLU A 286 22.19 -6.21 -8.19
CA GLU A 286 22.07 -6.15 -6.73
C GLU A 286 20.86 -5.31 -6.31
N GLN A 287 20.62 -4.17 -6.98
CA GLN A 287 19.42 -3.36 -6.75
C GLN A 287 18.15 -4.14 -7.07
N VAL A 288 18.16 -4.93 -8.14
CA VAL A 288 17.04 -5.82 -8.50
C VAL A 288 16.79 -6.83 -7.39
N THR A 289 17.83 -7.50 -6.89
CA THR A 289 17.73 -8.49 -5.81
C THR A 289 17.17 -7.88 -4.53
N ILE A 290 17.65 -6.71 -4.11
CA ILE A 290 17.12 -6.00 -2.92
C ILE A 290 15.62 -5.70 -3.08
N VAL A 291 15.19 -5.27 -4.27
CA VAL A 291 13.78 -4.99 -4.53
C VAL A 291 12.93 -6.26 -4.52
N VAL A 292 13.44 -7.36 -5.07
CA VAL A 292 12.79 -8.68 -5.00
C VAL A 292 12.59 -9.11 -3.56
N GLU A 293 13.64 -9.04 -2.74
CA GLU A 293 13.57 -9.40 -1.32
C GLU A 293 12.56 -8.55 -0.56
N LYS A 294 12.58 -7.22 -0.76
CA LYS A 294 11.58 -6.30 -0.17
C LYS A 294 10.16 -6.67 -0.59
N LEU A 295 9.91 -6.95 -1.87
CA LEU A 295 8.57 -7.26 -2.36
C LEU A 295 8.08 -8.65 -1.93
N ASN A 296 8.98 -9.62 -1.78
CA ASN A 296 8.66 -10.97 -1.32
C ASN A 296 8.48 -11.06 0.20
N ASN A 297 9.04 -10.11 0.96
CA ASN A 297 8.79 -9.96 2.39
C ASN A 297 7.68 -8.94 2.73
N ARG A 298 7.15 -8.22 1.73
CA ARG A 298 6.08 -7.23 1.94
C ARG A 298 4.71 -7.89 2.22
N PRO A 299 4.06 -7.59 3.36
CA PRO A 299 2.72 -8.08 3.69
C PRO A 299 1.66 -7.77 2.61
N ARG A 300 0.80 -8.73 2.29
CA ARG A 300 -0.27 -8.56 1.28
C ARG A 300 -1.65 -8.70 1.91
N LYS A 301 -2.52 -7.69 1.72
CA LYS A 301 -3.90 -7.74 2.21
C LYS A 301 -4.67 -8.98 1.74
N ARG A 302 -4.49 -9.38 0.47
CA ARG A 302 -5.12 -10.58 -0.10
C ARG A 302 -4.75 -11.87 0.65
N HIS A 303 -3.62 -11.87 1.36
CA HIS A 303 -3.08 -12.99 2.12
C HIS A 303 -3.19 -12.77 3.63
N GLN A 304 -4.15 -11.95 4.06
CA GLN A 304 -4.33 -11.59 5.48
C GLN A 304 -3.02 -11.08 6.11
N PHE A 305 -2.32 -10.23 5.35
CA PHE A 305 -1.04 -9.63 5.72
C PHE A 305 0.12 -10.61 5.96
N ASN A 306 0.02 -11.83 5.43
CA ASN A 306 1.20 -12.64 5.16
C ASN A 306 1.99 -12.05 3.97
N SER A 307 3.31 -12.17 3.99
CA SER A 307 4.19 -11.91 2.86
C SER A 307 4.15 -13.07 1.85
N PRO A 308 4.53 -12.84 0.57
CA PRO A 308 4.69 -13.92 -0.39
C PRO A 308 5.57 -15.09 0.11
N ASN A 309 6.67 -14.79 0.81
CA ASN A 309 7.53 -15.81 1.41
C ASN A 309 6.79 -16.63 2.48
N GLU A 310 6.00 -16.01 3.34
CA GLU A 310 5.21 -16.72 4.37
C GLU A 310 4.14 -17.61 3.74
N VAL A 311 3.45 -17.14 2.70
CA VAL A 311 2.44 -17.94 1.99
C VAL A 311 3.09 -19.11 1.26
N TYR A 312 4.25 -18.90 0.64
CA TYR A 312 5.02 -19.97 0.01
C TYR A 312 5.39 -21.07 1.00
N LEU A 313 5.93 -20.69 2.17
CA LEU A 313 6.27 -21.65 3.22
C LEU A 313 5.03 -22.42 3.73
N GLN A 314 3.88 -21.75 3.85
CA GLN A 314 2.62 -22.41 4.24
C GLN A 314 2.19 -23.46 3.22
N ILE A 315 2.26 -23.15 1.91
CA ILE A 315 1.91 -24.11 0.85
C ILE A 315 2.86 -25.31 0.86
N LEU A 316 4.17 -25.08 1.00
CA LEU A 316 5.15 -26.16 1.06
C LEU A 316 4.92 -27.08 2.26
N ASN A 317 4.68 -26.52 3.45
CA ASN A 317 4.44 -27.31 4.66
C ASN A 317 3.17 -28.14 4.56
N ASN A 318 2.09 -27.56 4.03
CA ASN A 318 0.84 -28.30 3.80
C ASN A 318 1.06 -29.48 2.85
N ASN A 319 1.85 -29.30 1.78
CA ASN A 319 2.15 -30.36 0.84
C ASN A 319 3.04 -31.47 1.44
N GLN A 320 3.88 -31.15 2.43
CA GLN A 320 4.68 -32.14 3.15
C GLN A 320 3.83 -32.97 4.14
N GLU A 321 2.87 -32.37 4.84
CA GLU A 321 1.99 -33.11 5.75
C GLU A 321 1.17 -34.21 5.03
N PHE A 322 0.78 -34.01 3.77
CA PHE A 322 0.13 -35.04 2.96
C PHE A 322 1.05 -36.20 2.53
N ALA A 323 2.38 -36.01 2.53
CA ALA A 323 3.33 -37.05 2.16
C ALA A 323 3.61 -38.05 3.30
N PHE A 324 3.29 -37.70 4.55
CA PHE A 324 3.51 -38.53 5.74
C PHE A 324 2.24 -39.21 6.28
N ILE A 325 1.09 -39.04 5.61
CA ILE A 325 -0.14 -39.78 5.86
C ILE A 325 -0.37 -40.72 4.66
N ASN A 326 0.45 -41.78 4.56
CA ASN A 326 0.22 -42.93 3.70
C ASN A 326 0.69 -44.20 4.40
#